data_AF-A0AB39N4X8-F1
#
_entry.id   AF-A0AB39N4X8-F1
#
_cell.length_a   1.000
_cell.length_b   1.000
_cell.length_c   1.000
_cell.angle_alpha   90.00
_cell.angle_beta   90.00
_cell.angle_gamma   90.00
#
_symmetry.space_group_name_H-M   'P 1'
#
loop_
_entity.id
_entity.type
_entity.pdbx_description
1 polymer ?
#
loop_
_entity_poly.entity_id
_entity_poly.type
_entity_poly.pdbx_seq_one_letter_code
_entity_poly.pdbx_strand_id
1 'polypeptide(L)'
;MLFWLGCAVFALSLALVTTLTPHRIWGVGAAVGYAVAAEPARRSPRPWNGRGAVAALLGSVVVPPALMIAAGAAQSEVQVVEHSGALLLDSGSPYVPHPVGVDDCNPYLPGMAIFGIPHALFGGTPLADARVWFCGVFLASMLVAARRADLNRLLWGGISGRAA
;
A
#
# COMPACT_ATOMS: atom_id res chain seq x y z
N MET A 1 7.07 14.54 16.02
CA MET A 1 7.84 15.23 14.96
C MET A 1 9.00 14.40 14.42
N LEU A 2 10.04 14.08 15.23
CA LEU A 2 11.29 13.47 14.74
C LEU A 2 11.08 12.17 13.95
N PHE A 3 10.18 11.30 14.42
CA PHE A 3 9.81 10.08 13.70
C PHE A 3 9.37 10.37 12.26
N TRP A 4 8.39 11.26 12.08
CA TRP A 4 7.88 11.65 10.76
C TRP A 4 8.96 12.26 9.87
N LEU A 5 9.84 13.11 10.42
CA LEU A 5 10.96 13.66 9.66
C LEU A 5 11.97 12.58 9.25
N GLY A 6 12.26 11.62 10.13
CA GLY A 6 13.11 10.47 9.79
C GLY A 6 12.53 9.65 8.63
N CYS A 7 11.22 9.38 8.65
CA CYS A 7 10.53 8.74 7.54
C CYS A 7 10.59 9.57 6.25
N ALA A 8 10.42 10.89 6.34
CA ALA A 8 10.50 11.78 5.19
C ALA A 8 11.89 11.77 4.54
N VAL A 9 12.94 11.87 5.35
CA VAL A 9 14.34 11.81 4.89
C VAL A 9 14.63 10.45 4.26
N PHE A 10 14.21 9.35 4.88
CA PHE A 10 14.39 8.01 4.31
C PHE A 10 13.73 7.88 2.93
N ALA A 11 12.46 8.27 2.82
CA ALA A 11 11.71 8.18 1.57
C ALA A 11 12.32 9.06 0.46
N LEU A 12 12.76 10.27 0.82
CA LEU A 12 13.45 11.16 -0.11
C LEU A 12 14.80 10.58 -0.55
N SER A 13 15.59 10.04 0.37
CA SER A 13 16.87 9.38 0.05
C SER A 13 16.67 8.23 -0.93
N LEU A 14 15.65 7.39 -0.76
CA LEU A 14 15.31 6.36 -1.74
C LEU A 14 15.02 6.96 -3.11
N ALA A 15 14.18 8.00 -3.18
CA ALA A 15 13.84 8.65 -4.45
C ALA A 15 15.08 9.25 -5.16
N LEU A 16 16.05 9.76 -4.41
CA LEU A 16 17.27 10.35 -4.96
C LEU A 16 18.28 9.30 -5.46
N VAL A 17 18.35 8.14 -4.81
CA VAL A 17 19.35 7.11 -5.12
C VAL A 17 18.87 6.11 -6.18
N THR A 18 17.57 5.81 -6.21
CA THR A 18 17.03 4.78 -7.10
C THR A 18 16.99 5.21 -8.57
N THR A 19 17.16 4.25 -9.47
CA THR A 19 16.97 4.41 -10.92
C THR A 19 15.55 4.06 -11.38
N LEU A 20 14.72 3.48 -10.51
CA LEU A 20 13.39 3.00 -10.85
C LEU A 20 12.35 4.11 -10.67
N THR A 21 11.65 4.47 -11.76
CA THR A 21 10.60 5.51 -11.76
C THR A 21 9.52 5.29 -10.69
N PRO A 22 8.98 4.06 -10.49
CA PRO A 22 7.99 3.81 -9.44
C PRO A 22 8.50 4.16 -8.04
N HIS A 23 9.76 3.82 -7.73
CA HIS A 23 10.36 4.16 -6.43
C HIS A 23 10.51 5.68 -6.24
N ARG A 24 10.80 6.43 -7.31
CA ARG A 24 10.88 7.90 -7.25
C ARG A 24 9.52 8.53 -6.97
N ILE A 25 8.47 8.09 -7.70
CA ILE A 25 7.10 8.56 -7.50
C ILE A 25 6.66 8.28 -6.06
N TRP A 26 6.90 7.08 -5.56
CA TRP A 26 6.61 6.73 -4.17
C TRP A 26 7.40 7.55 -3.17
N GLY A 27 8.73 7.61 -3.33
CA GLY A 27 9.59 8.27 -2.35
C GLY A 27 9.33 9.76 -2.24
N VAL A 28 9.06 10.46 -3.35
CA VAL A 28 8.67 11.88 -3.33
C VAL A 28 7.31 12.07 -2.65
N GLY A 29 6.30 11.28 -3.03
CA GLY A 29 4.97 11.35 -2.41
C GLY A 29 5.01 11.09 -0.90
N ALA A 30 5.73 10.03 -0.49
CA ALA A 30 5.88 9.65 0.90
C ALA A 30 6.68 10.71 1.68
N ALA A 31 7.74 11.26 1.12
CA ALA A 31 8.51 12.33 1.74
C ALA A 31 7.65 13.57 2.03
N VAL A 32 6.83 14.00 1.07
CA VAL A 32 5.88 15.11 1.25
C VAL A 32 4.85 14.77 2.32
N GLY A 33 4.23 13.59 2.26
CA GLY A 33 3.22 13.16 3.24
C GLY A 33 3.75 13.14 4.66
N TYR A 34 4.95 12.57 4.87
CA TYR A 34 5.59 12.53 6.18
C TYR A 34 6.06 13.91 6.67
N ALA A 35 6.57 14.76 5.77
CA ALA A 35 6.92 16.14 6.13
C ALA A 35 5.69 16.93 6.60
N VAL A 36 4.56 16.79 5.91
CA VAL A 36 3.28 17.38 6.31
C VAL A 36 2.79 16.78 7.64
N ALA A 37 2.95 15.47 7.84
CA ALA A 37 2.58 14.79 9.09
C ALA A 37 3.41 15.24 10.31
N ALA A 38 4.66 15.68 10.09
CA ALA A 38 5.52 16.18 11.15
C ALA A 38 4.93 17.43 11.82
N GLU A 39 4.23 18.27 11.07
CA GLU A 39 3.73 19.57 11.50
C GLU A 39 2.63 19.52 12.59
N PRO A 40 1.54 18.74 12.44
CA PRO A 40 0.60 18.54 13.54
C PRO A 40 1.25 17.78 14.71
N ALA A 41 2.23 16.91 14.44
CA ALA A 41 2.99 16.19 15.47
C ALA A 41 4.04 17.05 16.20
N ARG A 42 4.28 18.30 15.77
CA ARG A 42 5.04 19.31 16.53
C ARG A 42 4.17 20.02 17.55
N ARG A 43 2.91 20.27 17.18
CA ARG A 43 1.95 21.04 17.98
C ARG A 43 1.16 20.18 18.96
N SER A 44 1.29 18.86 18.90
CA SER A 44 0.53 17.92 19.73
C SER A 44 1.44 17.20 20.73
N PRO A 45 1.02 17.07 22.01
CA PRO A 45 1.70 16.20 22.96
C PRO A 45 1.54 14.71 22.60
N ARG A 46 0.61 14.37 21.69
CA ARG A 46 0.44 13.01 21.16
C ARG A 46 1.13 12.91 19.81
N PRO A 47 2.23 12.15 19.70
CA PRO A 47 3.00 12.09 18.46
C PRO A 47 2.24 11.41 17.30
N TRP A 48 1.20 10.63 17.62
CA TRP A 48 0.29 9.94 16.69
C TRP A 48 -1.08 10.62 16.71
N ASN A 49 -1.21 11.77 16.05
CA ASN A 49 -2.49 12.44 15.86
C ASN A 49 -3.13 12.04 14.51
N GLY A 50 -4.46 12.06 14.45
CA GLY A 50 -5.20 11.61 13.26
C GLY A 50 -4.87 12.41 12.00
N ARG A 51 -4.62 13.73 12.12
CA ARG A 51 -4.26 14.57 10.97
C ARG A 51 -2.93 14.17 10.34
N GLY A 52 -1.92 13.91 11.17
CA GLY A 52 -0.62 13.43 10.72
C GLY A 52 -0.71 12.03 10.11
N ALA A 53 -1.51 11.14 10.71
CA ALA A 53 -1.76 9.81 10.15
C ALA A 53 -2.42 9.88 8.77
N VAL A 54 -3.41 10.76 8.57
CA VAL A 54 -4.06 10.97 7.27
C VAL A 54 -3.07 11.52 6.24
N ALA A 55 -2.27 12.53 6.60
CA ALA A 55 -1.27 13.09 5.70
C ALA A 55 -0.24 12.04 5.25
N ALA A 56 0.26 11.24 6.20
CA ALA A 56 1.17 10.14 5.92
C ALA A 56 0.52 9.09 5.00
N LEU A 57 -0.71 8.65 5.33
CA LEU A 57 -1.45 7.67 4.53
C LEU A 57 -1.67 8.15 3.09
N LEU A 58 -2.11 9.40 2.91
CA LEU A 58 -2.32 9.96 1.58
C LEU A 58 -1.01 10.00 0.79
N GLY A 59 0.06 10.52 1.40
CA GLY A 59 1.34 10.69 0.71
C GLY A 59 2.09 9.38 0.43
N SER A 60 1.95 8.33 1.25
CA SER A 60 2.73 7.09 1.08
C SER A 60 1.93 5.91 0.53
N VAL A 61 0.59 5.93 0.59
CA VAL A 61 -0.26 4.78 0.22
C VAL A 61 -1.27 5.08 -0.88
N VAL A 62 -1.89 6.26 -0.87
CA VAL A 62 -3.02 6.56 -1.80
C VAL A 62 -2.54 7.30 -3.04
N VAL A 63 -1.86 8.43 -2.86
CA VAL A 63 -1.43 9.29 -3.98
C VAL A 63 -0.38 8.61 -4.85
N PRO A 64 0.67 7.95 -4.32
CA PRO A 64 1.70 7.36 -5.16
C PRO A 64 1.19 6.32 -6.19
N PRO A 65 0.43 5.28 -5.82
CA PRO A 65 -0.06 4.33 -6.82
C PRO A 65 -1.00 5.00 -7.83
N ALA A 66 -1.83 5.97 -7.42
CA ALA A 66 -2.68 6.72 -8.35
C ALA A 66 -1.85 7.47 -9.41
N LEU A 67 -0.75 8.12 -8.99
CA LEU A 67 0.18 8.78 -9.92
C LEU A 67 0.90 7.79 -10.82
N MET A 68 1.32 6.63 -10.30
CA MET A 68 1.97 5.59 -11.10
C MET A 68 1.04 5.00 -12.16
N ILE A 69 -0.24 4.77 -11.81
CA ILE A 69 -1.26 4.30 -12.76
C ILE A 69 -1.45 5.36 -13.86
N ALA A 70 -1.63 6.63 -13.47
CA ALA A 70 -1.79 7.73 -14.43
C ALA A 70 -0.58 7.91 -15.35
N ALA A 71 0.63 7.65 -14.85
CA ALA A 71 1.87 7.74 -15.61
C ALA A 71 2.23 6.46 -16.39
N GLY A 72 1.44 5.38 -16.28
CA GLY A 72 1.77 4.08 -16.88
C GLY A 72 3.05 3.44 -16.30
N ALA A 73 3.49 3.87 -15.12
CA ALA A 73 4.72 3.43 -14.48
C ALA A 73 4.46 2.18 -13.62
N ALA A 74 4.37 1.01 -14.23
CA ALA A 74 4.26 -0.28 -13.53
C ALA A 74 5.64 -0.91 -13.32
N GLN A 75 5.79 -1.68 -12.23
CA GLN A 75 6.92 -2.60 -12.07
C GLN A 75 6.53 -4.00 -12.53
N SER A 76 7.50 -4.89 -12.72
CA SER A 76 7.25 -6.28 -13.13
C SER A 76 6.36 -7.01 -12.14
N GLU A 77 6.40 -6.68 -10.85
CA GLU A 77 5.54 -7.27 -9.81
C GLU A 77 4.04 -7.11 -10.12
N VAL A 78 3.64 -5.99 -10.73
CA VAL A 78 2.23 -5.75 -11.13
C VAL A 78 1.85 -6.69 -12.27
N GLN A 79 2.72 -6.80 -13.28
CA GLN A 79 2.51 -7.63 -14.46
C GLN A 79 2.45 -9.12 -14.10
N VAL A 80 3.33 -9.58 -13.20
CA VAL A 80 3.32 -10.96 -12.70
C VAL A 80 1.97 -11.28 -12.06
N VAL A 81 1.42 -10.39 -11.24
CA VAL A 81 0.13 -10.59 -10.57
C VAL A 81 -1.03 -10.59 -11.56
N GLU A 82 -1.04 -9.65 -12.51
CA GLU A 82 -2.07 -9.58 -13.56
C GLU A 82 -2.05 -10.81 -14.48
N HIS A 83 -0.86 -11.25 -14.89
CA HIS A 83 -0.66 -12.47 -15.67
C HIS A 83 -1.11 -13.71 -14.91
N SER A 84 -0.77 -13.80 -13.62
CA SER A 84 -1.17 -14.91 -12.74
C SER A 84 -2.68 -14.98 -12.56
N GLY A 85 -3.37 -13.83 -12.52
CA GLY A 85 -4.84 -13.76 -12.52
C GLY A 85 -5.44 -14.32 -13.80
N ALA A 86 -4.86 -14.01 -14.96
CA ALA A 86 -5.29 -14.57 -16.25
C ALA A 86 -5.08 -16.08 -16.31
N LEU A 87 -3.90 -16.58 -15.92
CA LEU A 87 -3.60 -18.02 -15.88
C LEU A 87 -4.56 -18.77 -14.95
N LEU A 88 -4.90 -18.18 -13.80
CA LEU A 88 -5.82 -18.79 -12.84
C LEU A 88 -7.22 -18.97 -13.45
N LEU A 89 -7.70 -18.00 -14.23
CA LEU A 89 -8.99 -18.09 -14.91
C LEU A 89 -8.97 -19.08 -16.09
N ASP A 90 -7.86 -19.15 -16.82
CA ASP A 90 -7.72 -19.98 -18.03
C ASP A 90 -7.46 -21.46 -17.71
N SER A 91 -6.53 -21.72 -16.78
CA SER A 91 -5.99 -23.07 -16.52
C SER A 91 -6.29 -23.60 -15.12
N GLY A 92 -6.83 -22.77 -14.22
CA GLY A 92 -7.00 -23.12 -12.80
C GLY A 92 -5.72 -23.02 -11.98
N SER A 93 -4.59 -22.63 -12.58
CA SER A 93 -3.29 -22.44 -11.91
C SER A 93 -2.78 -21.02 -12.13
N PRO A 94 -2.28 -20.30 -11.10
CA PRO A 94 -1.68 -18.97 -11.28
C PRO A 94 -0.21 -19.02 -11.71
N TYR A 95 0.30 -20.20 -12.08
CA TYR A 95 1.71 -20.43 -12.39
C TYR A 95 1.89 -20.98 -13.80
N VAL A 96 2.92 -20.49 -14.48
CA VAL A 96 3.45 -21.11 -15.69
C VAL A 96 4.15 -22.41 -15.31
N PRO A 97 3.89 -23.55 -15.99
CA PRO A 97 4.50 -24.83 -15.62
C PRO A 97 6.02 -24.90 -15.80
N HIS A 98 6.57 -24.20 -16.79
CA HIS A 98 7.99 -24.19 -17.14
C HIS A 98 8.46 -22.75 -17.37
N PRO A 99 8.68 -21.94 -16.32
CA PRO A 99 9.09 -20.55 -16.46
C PRO A 99 10.52 -20.49 -17.03
N VAL A 100 10.71 -19.67 -18.08
CA VAL A 100 12.01 -19.51 -18.76
C VAL A 100 12.60 -18.13 -18.53
N GLY A 101 11.77 -17.12 -18.27
CA GLY A 101 12.16 -15.76 -17.93
C GLY A 101 11.90 -15.40 -16.46
N VAL A 102 12.50 -14.29 -16.03
CA VAL A 102 12.25 -13.72 -14.69
C VAL A 102 10.80 -13.27 -14.56
N ASP A 103 10.21 -12.72 -15.62
CA ASP A 103 8.81 -12.26 -15.62
C ASP A 103 7.79 -13.41 -15.63
N ASP A 104 8.20 -14.62 -16.04
CA ASP A 104 7.36 -15.83 -15.95
C ASP A 104 7.36 -16.43 -14.54
N CYS A 105 8.37 -16.06 -13.74
CA CYS A 105 8.50 -16.54 -12.38
C CYS A 105 7.55 -15.77 -11.47
N ASN A 106 6.50 -16.44 -11.00
CA ASN A 106 5.61 -15.91 -9.97
C ASN A 106 6.13 -16.34 -8.58
N PRO A 107 6.74 -15.44 -7.79
CA PRO A 107 7.29 -15.76 -6.47
C PRO A 107 6.23 -15.75 -5.36
N TYR A 108 4.97 -15.44 -5.68
CA TYR A 108 3.91 -15.23 -4.71
C TYR A 108 3.13 -16.52 -4.41
N LEU A 109 2.49 -16.55 -3.24
CA LEU A 109 1.50 -17.56 -2.92
C LEU A 109 0.26 -17.44 -3.83
N PRO A 110 -0.49 -18.53 -4.08
CA PRO A 110 -1.55 -18.56 -5.08
C PRO A 110 -2.63 -17.49 -4.89
N GLY A 111 -2.93 -17.13 -3.64
CA GLY A 111 -3.93 -16.11 -3.31
C GLY A 111 -3.60 -14.73 -3.89
N MET A 112 -2.35 -14.47 -4.25
CA MET A 112 -1.95 -13.20 -4.84
C MET A 112 -2.55 -12.99 -6.24
N ALA A 113 -2.81 -14.08 -6.98
CA ALA A 113 -3.41 -14.01 -8.31
C ALA A 113 -4.83 -13.42 -8.32
N ILE A 114 -5.54 -13.44 -7.19
CA ILE A 114 -6.90 -12.87 -7.07
C ILE A 114 -6.90 -11.38 -7.43
N PHE A 115 -5.83 -10.67 -7.13
CA PHE A 115 -5.72 -9.23 -7.40
C PHE A 115 -5.45 -8.92 -8.88
N GLY A 116 -5.06 -9.92 -9.68
CA GLY A 116 -4.93 -9.82 -11.13
C GLY A 116 -6.21 -10.15 -11.90
N ILE A 117 -7.19 -10.80 -11.26
CA ILE A 117 -8.49 -11.15 -11.90
C ILE A 117 -9.20 -9.92 -12.48
N PRO A 118 -9.26 -8.76 -11.81
CA PRO A 118 -9.87 -7.56 -12.39
C PRO A 118 -9.23 -7.16 -13.73
N HIS A 119 -7.90 -7.18 -13.82
CA HIS A 119 -7.18 -6.91 -15.08
C HIS A 119 -7.52 -7.96 -16.15
N ALA A 120 -7.55 -9.25 -15.79
CA ALA A 120 -7.88 -10.31 -16.74
C ALA A 120 -9.30 -10.19 -17.32
N LEU A 121 -10.27 -9.67 -16.53
CA LEU A 121 -11.66 -9.52 -16.95
C LEU A 121 -11.94 -8.20 -17.68
N PHE A 122 -11.29 -7.10 -17.27
CA PHE A 122 -11.62 -5.75 -17.72
C PHE A 122 -10.48 -5.07 -18.48
N GLY A 123 -9.35 -5.76 -18.70
CA GLY A 123 -8.18 -5.26 -19.40
C GLY A 123 -7.46 -4.13 -18.67
N GLY A 124 -6.69 -3.32 -19.42
CA GLY A 124 -5.87 -2.23 -18.90
C GLY A 124 -6.62 -0.97 -18.43
N THR A 125 -7.83 -1.11 -17.89
CA THR A 125 -8.54 0.03 -17.29
C THR A 125 -7.94 0.39 -15.92
N PRO A 126 -7.93 1.67 -15.50
CA PRO A 126 -7.33 2.07 -14.23
C PRO A 126 -7.90 1.38 -12.99
N LEU A 127 -9.20 1.00 -13.01
CA LEU A 127 -9.85 0.29 -11.90
C LEU A 127 -9.51 -1.21 -11.86
N ALA A 128 -9.05 -1.75 -12.98
CA ALA A 128 -8.67 -3.14 -13.10
C ALA A 128 -7.19 -3.40 -12.74
N ASP A 129 -6.37 -2.34 -12.66
CA ASP A 129 -4.97 -2.41 -12.25
C ASP A 129 -4.84 -3.02 -10.84
N ALA A 130 -3.96 -4.01 -10.69
CA ALA A 130 -3.79 -4.74 -9.44
C ALA A 130 -3.46 -3.82 -8.25
N ARG A 131 -2.77 -2.69 -8.47
CA ARG A 131 -2.40 -1.70 -7.44
C ARG A 131 -3.60 -1.06 -6.76
N VAL A 132 -4.72 -0.89 -7.47
CA VAL A 132 -5.96 -0.37 -6.88
C VAL A 132 -6.51 -1.36 -5.85
N TRP A 133 -6.51 -2.64 -6.20
CA TRP A 133 -7.00 -3.70 -5.33
C TRP A 133 -6.08 -3.94 -4.13
N PHE A 134 -4.76 -3.88 -4.35
CA PHE A 134 -3.77 -3.86 -3.27
C PHE A 134 -4.02 -2.74 -2.28
N CYS A 135 -4.16 -1.51 -2.77
CA CYS A 135 -4.44 -0.33 -1.95
C CYS A 135 -5.76 -0.50 -1.20
N GLY A 136 -6.82 -0.94 -1.88
CA GLY A 136 -8.14 -1.17 -1.29
C GLY A 136 -8.12 -2.19 -0.14
N VAL A 137 -7.51 -3.36 -0.34
CA VAL A 137 -7.41 -4.39 0.69
C VAL A 137 -6.54 -3.93 1.86
N PHE A 138 -5.44 -3.22 1.59
CA PHE A 138 -4.61 -2.63 2.64
C PHE A 138 -5.42 -1.65 3.51
N LEU A 139 -6.13 -0.71 2.88
CA LEU A 139 -6.95 0.28 3.58
C LEU A 139 -8.08 -0.38 4.38
N ALA A 140 -8.76 -1.36 3.79
CA ALA A 140 -9.80 -2.13 4.46
C ALA A 140 -9.25 -2.86 5.70
N SER A 141 -8.08 -3.51 5.55
CA SER A 141 -7.42 -4.22 6.65
C SER A 141 -7.03 -3.28 7.79
N MET A 142 -6.46 -2.12 7.46
CA MET A 142 -6.12 -1.08 8.45
C MET A 142 -7.36 -0.53 9.15
N LEU A 143 -8.45 -0.30 8.43
CA LEU A 143 -9.72 0.15 9.01
C LEU A 143 -10.30 -0.89 9.98
N VAL A 144 -10.30 -2.17 9.59
CA VAL A 144 -10.77 -3.26 10.46
C VAL A 144 -9.92 -3.36 11.72
N ALA A 145 -8.59 -3.26 11.58
CA ALA A 145 -7.68 -3.28 12.72
C ALA A 145 -7.91 -2.10 13.67
N ALA A 146 -8.08 -0.88 13.15
CA ALA A 146 -8.37 0.31 13.94
C ALA A 146 -9.68 0.17 14.73
N ARG A 147 -10.76 -0.27 14.07
CA ARG A 147 -12.05 -0.51 14.72
C ARG A 147 -11.98 -1.54 15.84
N ARG A 148 -11.23 -2.63 15.65
CA ARG A 148 -11.02 -3.66 16.69
C ARG A 148 -10.21 -3.13 17.87
N ALA A 149 -9.21 -2.29 17.62
CA ALA A 149 -8.43 -1.68 18.68
C ALA A 149 -9.29 -0.74 19.55
N ASP A 150 -10.17 0.04 18.92
CA ASP A 150 -11.10 0.92 19.63
C ASP A 150 -12.11 0.14 20.47
N LEU A 151 -12.68 -0.94 19.92
CA LEU A 151 -13.57 -1.85 20.66
C LEU A 151 -12.87 -2.46 21.88
N ASN A 152 -11.64 -2.97 21.71
CA ASN A 152 -10.88 -3.55 22.83
C ASN A 152 -10.57 -2.50 23.90
N ARG A 153 -10.23 -1.27 23.52
CA ARG A 153 -9.99 -0.17 24.46
C ARG A 153 -11.24 0.18 25.27
N LEU A 154 -12.41 0.20 24.64
CA LEU A 154 -13.69 0.46 25.32
C LEU A 154 -14.05 -0.66 26.31
N LEU A 155 -13.91 -1.92 25.90
CA LEU A 155 -14.24 -3.07 26.74
C LEU A 155 -13.32 -3.15 27.97
N TRP A 156 -11.99 -3.06 27.79
CA TRP A 156 -11.05 -3.21 28.90
C TRP A 156 -10.94 -1.95 29.76
N GLY A 157 -11.12 -0.76 29.17
CA GLY A 157 -11.25 0.49 29.91
C GLY A 157 -12.49 0.54 30.81
N GLY A 158 -13.60 -0.05 30.35
CA GLY A 158 -14.84 -0.14 31.14
C GLY A 158 -14.74 -1.10 32.33
N ILE A 159 -13.97 -2.20 32.21
CA ILE A 159 -13.76 -3.17 33.29
C ILE A 159 -12.85 -2.57 34.39
N SER A 160 -11.78 -1.87 34.00
CA SER A 160 -10.87 -1.22 34.94
C SER A 160 -11.49 -0.03 35.68
N GLY A 161 -12.44 0.68 35.07
CA GLY A 161 -13.20 1.76 35.72
C GLY A 161 -14.33 1.33 36.65
N ARG A 162 -14.73 0.04 36.65
CA ARG A 162 -15.74 -0.51 37.57
C ARG A 162 -15.16 -1.17 38.82
N ALA A 163 -13.84 -1.30 38.90
CA ALA A 163 -13.12 -1.95 40.00
C ALA A 163 -12.46 -0.96 40.98
N ALA A 164 -12.77 0.34 40.88
CA ALA A 164 -12.33 1.41 41.77
C ALA A 164 -13.56 2.13 42.35
#